data_AF-A0A522RLT1-F1
#
_entry.id   AF-A0A522RLT1-F1
#
_cell.length_a   1.000
_cell.length_b   1.000
_cell.length_c   1.000
_cell.angle_alpha   90.00
_cell.angle_beta   90.00
_cell.angle_gamma   90.00
#
_symmetry.space_group_name_H-M   'P 1'
#
loop_
_entity.id
_entity.type
_entity.pdbx_description
1 polymer ?
#
loop_
_entity_poly.entity_id
_entity_poly.type
_entity_poly.pdbx_seq_one_letter_code
_entity_poly.pdbx_strand_id
1 'polypeptide(L)'
;MWNMEDTIPLADGLRLRGIDVIDCSSGGIRGDSAFPLIPRVPGYHVSYAARVRREAHIPTVAVGLITSPYHAEAILRNGDADIIALGRGAMEEPAWAAHAAAALQAPDRYDFFPPDYAYRFRGRDTSRSAYPPERPTTIPHEIGDERPYAWPET
;
A
#
# COMPACT_ATOMS: atom_id res chain seq x y z
N MET A 1 4.60 16.16 29.37
CA MET A 1 4.58 16.22 27.89
C MET A 1 4.82 14.81 27.42
N TRP A 2 3.91 14.24 26.64
CA TRP A 2 3.99 12.84 26.22
C TRP A 2 5.08 12.64 25.16
N ASN A 3 5.93 11.63 25.32
CA ASN A 3 7.01 11.30 24.39
C ASN A 3 7.21 9.77 24.26
N MET A 4 8.27 9.34 23.56
CA MET A 4 8.55 7.92 23.33
C MET A 4 8.82 7.13 24.61
N GLU A 5 9.48 7.73 25.61
CA GLU A 5 9.73 7.11 26.91
C GLU A 5 8.43 6.87 27.70
N ASP A 6 7.36 7.60 27.38
CA ASP A 6 6.01 7.34 27.92
C ASP A 6 5.25 6.32 27.07
N THR A 7 5.39 6.40 25.74
CA THR A 7 4.72 5.49 24.78
C THR A 7 5.17 4.04 24.94
N ILE A 8 6.45 3.78 25.17
CA ILE A 8 6.98 2.41 25.23
C ILE A 8 6.42 1.63 26.43
N PRO A 9 6.47 2.14 27.68
CA PRO A 9 5.82 1.48 28.82
C PRO A 9 4.31 1.30 28.64
N LEU A 10 3.63 2.26 28.00
CA LEU A 10 2.21 2.11 27.66
C LEU A 10 2.01 0.93 26.71
N ALA A 11 2.77 0.87 25.61
CA ALA A 11 2.67 -0.19 24.61
C ALA A 11 2.94 -1.57 25.22
N ASP A 12 3.97 -1.69 26.07
CA ASP A 12 4.25 -2.92 26.80
C ASP A 12 3.09 -3.30 27.75
N GLY A 13 2.57 -2.33 28.49
CA GLY A 13 1.41 -2.54 29.36
C GLY A 13 0.16 -2.97 28.58
N LEU A 14 -0.05 -2.47 27.36
CA LEU A 14 -1.15 -2.87 26.48
C LEU A 14 -0.94 -4.29 25.93
N ARG A 15 0.29 -4.63 25.52
CA ARG A 15 0.67 -5.98 25.12
C ARG A 15 0.33 -7.01 26.20
N LEU A 16 0.67 -6.73 27.45
CA LEU A 16 0.36 -7.59 28.60
C LEU A 16 -1.15 -7.74 28.87
N ARG A 17 -1.99 -6.89 28.28
CA ARG A 17 -3.46 -6.93 28.39
C ARG A 17 -4.13 -7.54 27.16
N GLY A 18 -3.34 -8.09 26.22
CA GLY A 18 -3.85 -8.78 25.04
C GLY A 18 -4.11 -7.88 23.83
N ILE A 19 -3.50 -6.70 23.75
CA ILE A 19 -3.45 -5.95 22.50
C ILE A 19 -2.41 -6.59 21.56
N ASP A 20 -2.83 -6.88 20.33
CA ASP A 20 -2.02 -7.60 19.35
C ASP A 20 -1.09 -6.71 18.51
N VAL A 21 -1.43 -5.44 18.33
CA VAL A 21 -0.70 -4.53 17.44
C VAL A 21 -0.90 -3.07 17.84
N ILE A 22 0.14 -2.24 17.65
CA ILE A 22 0.08 -0.78 17.85
C ILE A 22 0.22 -0.05 16.51
N ASP A 23 -0.77 0.78 16.17
CA ASP A 23 -0.67 1.74 15.06
C ASP A 23 0.03 3.03 15.54
N CYS A 24 1.23 3.28 15.01
CA CYS A 24 2.10 4.34 15.49
C CYS A 24 1.94 5.63 14.67
N SER A 25 1.28 6.63 15.28
CA SER A 25 1.16 7.99 14.75
C SER A 25 1.69 9.03 15.75
N SER A 26 1.60 10.32 15.41
CA SER A 26 1.99 11.43 16.27
C SER A 26 1.09 12.65 16.08
N GLY A 27 1.10 13.55 17.07
CA GLY A 27 0.30 14.78 17.08
C GLY A 27 -1.17 14.57 17.49
N GLY A 28 -2.00 15.61 17.32
CA GLY A 28 -3.46 15.51 17.49
C GLY A 28 -4.00 15.75 18.91
N ILE A 29 -3.15 15.88 19.93
CA ILE A 29 -3.56 16.32 21.27
C ILE A 29 -3.64 17.85 21.29
N ARG A 30 -4.80 18.41 21.67
CA ARG A 30 -4.99 19.86 21.81
C ARG A 30 -4.07 20.44 22.90
N GLY A 31 -3.51 21.62 22.64
CA GLY A 31 -2.63 22.35 23.55
C GLY A 31 -1.30 22.70 22.91
N ASP A 32 -0.43 23.39 23.65
CA ASP A 32 0.93 23.70 23.22
C ASP A 32 1.74 22.39 23.19
N SER A 33 1.76 21.72 22.04
CA SER A 33 2.64 20.57 21.86
C SER A 33 4.04 21.14 21.61
N ALA A 34 4.95 21.02 22.58
CA ALA A 34 6.37 21.29 22.32
C ALA A 34 7.01 20.23 21.37
N PHE A 35 6.18 19.36 20.77
CA PHE A 35 6.61 18.50 19.68
C PHE A 35 6.97 19.39 18.49
N PRO A 36 8.21 19.31 18.00
CA PRO A 36 8.64 20.15 16.89
C PRO A 36 7.78 19.87 15.66
N LEU A 37 7.63 20.89 14.81
CA LEU A 37 6.98 20.72 13.51
C LEU A 37 7.68 19.57 12.77
N ILE A 38 6.97 18.47 12.57
CA ILE A 38 7.53 17.31 11.88
C ILE A 38 7.41 17.58 10.37
N PRO A 39 8.52 17.57 9.61
CA PRO A 39 8.47 17.62 8.16
C PRO A 39 7.64 16.45 7.64
N ARG A 40 6.57 16.76 6.89
CA ARG A 40 5.69 15.76 6.31
C ARG A 40 6.34 15.18 5.05
N VAL A 41 7.27 14.26 5.25
CA VAL A 41 7.99 13.53 4.20
C VAL A 41 7.59 12.05 4.19
N PRO A 42 7.82 11.28 3.11
CA PRO A 42 7.51 9.86 3.08
C PRO A 42 8.14 9.09 4.25
N GLY A 43 7.34 8.31 4.97
CA GLY A 43 7.79 7.46 6.08
C GLY A 43 8.12 8.18 7.39
N TYR A 44 7.67 9.43 7.58
CA TYR A 44 8.07 10.25 8.73
C TYR A 44 7.66 9.70 10.12
N HIS A 45 6.79 8.68 10.20
CA HIS A 45 6.47 7.96 11.45
C HIS A 45 7.12 6.58 11.56
N VAL A 46 7.85 6.10 10.54
CA VAL A 46 8.41 4.75 10.52
C VAL A 46 9.35 4.51 11.69
N SER A 47 10.17 5.49 12.06
CA SER A 47 11.08 5.36 13.20
C SER A 47 10.36 5.21 14.55
N TYR A 48 9.14 5.75 14.68
CA TYR A 48 8.31 5.56 15.86
C TYR A 48 7.79 4.12 15.93
N ALA A 49 7.23 3.61 14.83
CA ALA A 49 6.79 2.22 14.72
C ALA A 49 7.94 1.24 15.03
N ALA A 50 9.11 1.48 14.46
CA ALA A 50 10.30 0.65 14.68
C ALA A 50 10.76 0.66 16.13
N ARG A 51 10.73 1.83 16.78
CA ARG A 51 11.14 1.98 18.19
C ARG A 51 10.17 1.28 19.13
N VAL A 52 8.86 1.49 18.96
CA VAL A 52 7.83 0.77 19.74
C VAL A 52 7.97 -0.74 19.55
N ARG A 53 8.12 -1.20 18.31
CA ARG A 53 8.27 -2.63 18.00
C ARG A 53 9.45 -3.27 18.74
N ARG A 54 10.62 -2.62 18.68
CA ARG A 54 11.85 -3.13 19.28
C ARG A 54 11.84 -3.11 20.80
N GLU A 55 11.35 -2.02 21.40
CA GLU A 55 11.48 -1.78 22.84
C GLU A 55 10.27 -2.30 23.65
N ALA A 56 9.06 -2.32 23.07
CA ALA A 56 7.87 -2.87 23.72
C ALA A 56 7.53 -4.32 23.29
N HIS A 57 8.30 -4.88 22.35
CA HIS A 57 8.15 -6.26 21.85
C HIS A 57 6.72 -6.59 21.39
N ILE A 58 6.05 -5.63 20.74
CA ILE A 58 4.70 -5.74 20.20
C ILE A 58 4.73 -5.46 18.69
N PRO A 59 3.94 -6.17 17.86
CA PRO A 59 3.80 -5.83 16.45
C PRO A 59 3.34 -4.39 16.23
N THR A 60 3.80 -3.76 15.15
CA THR A 60 3.44 -2.37 14.84
C THR A 60 2.96 -2.15 13.42
N VAL A 61 2.13 -1.11 13.26
CA VAL A 61 1.73 -0.56 11.97
C VAL A 61 2.49 0.74 11.71
N ALA A 62 3.17 0.83 10.57
CA ALA A 62 3.78 2.06 10.09
C ALA A 62 2.82 2.83 9.18
N VAL A 63 2.79 4.14 9.37
CA VAL A 63 2.00 5.10 8.59
C VAL A 63 2.84 6.31 8.18
N GLY A 64 2.23 7.26 7.48
CA GLY A 64 2.82 8.57 7.25
C GLY A 64 3.45 8.73 5.87
N LEU A 65 2.63 9.14 4.90
CA LEU A 65 3.06 9.43 3.51
C LEU A 65 3.82 8.28 2.82
N ILE A 66 3.50 7.04 3.20
CA ILE A 66 3.98 5.85 2.49
C ILE A 66 3.06 5.66 1.27
N THR A 67 3.62 5.81 0.07
CA THR A 67 2.89 5.65 -1.20
C THR A 67 3.66 4.84 -2.23
N SER A 68 4.98 4.73 -2.10
CA SER A 68 5.80 3.90 -2.99
C SER A 68 5.74 2.43 -2.54
N PRO A 69 5.42 1.48 -3.44
CA PRO A 69 5.50 0.04 -3.13
C PRO A 69 6.89 -0.39 -2.65
N TYR A 70 7.95 0.12 -3.27
CA TYR A 70 9.33 -0.22 -2.87
C TYR A 70 9.69 0.30 -1.48
N HIS A 71 9.19 1.49 -1.12
CA HIS A 71 9.39 2.02 0.22
C HIS A 71 8.62 1.21 1.26
N ALA A 72 7.35 0.87 0.98
CA ALA A 72 6.55 0.00 1.85
C ALA A 72 7.24 -1.35 2.09
N GLU A 73 7.72 -2.00 1.02
CA GLU A 73 8.44 -3.27 1.10
C GLU A 73 9.76 -3.13 1.89
N ALA A 74 10.51 -2.05 1.68
CA ALA A 74 11.76 -1.81 2.41
C ALA A 74 11.52 -1.69 3.92
N ILE A 75 10.46 -0.99 4.35
CA ILE A 75 10.09 -0.87 5.78
C ILE A 75 9.84 -2.26 6.39
N LEU A 76 9.08 -3.11 5.69
CA LEU A 76 8.80 -4.47 6.14
C LEU A 76 10.07 -5.33 6.21
N ARG A 77 10.89 -5.31 5.14
CA ARG A 77 12.15 -6.08 5.09
C ARG A 77 13.17 -5.67 6.14
N ASN A 78 13.19 -4.39 6.50
CA ASN A 78 14.07 -3.88 7.55
C ASN A 78 13.57 -4.24 8.97
N GLY A 79 12.35 -4.77 9.11
CA GLY A 79 11.74 -5.07 10.39
C GLY A 79 11.32 -3.83 11.18
N ASP A 80 11.13 -2.70 10.49
CA ASP A 80 10.73 -1.43 11.08
C ASP A 80 9.21 -1.38 11.39
N ALA A 81 8.42 -2.26 10.77
CA ALA A 81 7.00 -2.49 11.09
C ALA A 81 6.56 -3.87 10.61
N ASP A 82 5.41 -4.33 11.09
CA ASP A 82 4.78 -5.59 10.67
C ASP A 82 3.64 -5.36 9.67
N ILE A 83 3.05 -4.16 9.66
CA ILE A 83 1.97 -3.76 8.74
C ILE A 83 2.24 -2.35 8.22
N ILE A 84 1.89 -2.08 6.97
CA ILE A 84 1.88 -0.74 6.37
C ILE A 84 0.43 -0.27 6.23
N ALA A 85 0.06 0.85 6.86
CA ALA A 85 -1.25 1.46 6.61
C ALA A 85 -1.15 2.56 5.55
N LEU A 86 -2.06 2.49 4.59
CA LEU A 86 -2.23 3.47 3.53
C LEU A 86 -3.50 4.27 3.78
N GLY A 87 -3.36 5.60 3.78
CA GLY A 87 -4.48 6.53 3.83
C GLY A 87 -4.75 7.14 2.46
N ARG A 88 -4.37 8.41 2.31
CA ARG A 88 -4.57 9.19 1.07
C ARG A 88 -4.07 8.48 -0.20
N GLY A 89 -2.94 7.77 -0.15
CA GLY A 89 -2.44 7.03 -1.31
C GLY A 89 -3.40 5.96 -1.84
N ALA A 90 -4.13 5.28 -0.95
CA ALA A 90 -5.14 4.30 -1.35
C ALA A 90 -6.46 4.94 -1.80
N MET A 91 -6.73 6.20 -1.41
CA MET A 91 -7.88 6.96 -1.89
C MET A 91 -7.65 7.53 -3.29
N GLU A 92 -6.44 8.01 -3.54
CA GLU A 92 -6.02 8.53 -4.85
C GLU A 92 -5.88 7.41 -5.89
N GLU A 93 -5.34 6.26 -5.47
CA GLU A 93 -5.19 5.07 -6.31
C GLU A 93 -5.80 3.84 -5.63
N PRO A 94 -7.10 3.53 -5.86
CA PRO A 94 -7.78 2.39 -5.25
C PRO A 94 -7.16 1.03 -5.61
N ALA A 95 -6.50 0.92 -6.77
CA ALA A 95 -5.80 -0.29 -7.19
C ALA A 95 -4.34 -0.35 -6.70
N TRP A 96 -3.97 0.46 -5.70
CA TRP A 96 -2.59 0.55 -5.21
C TRP A 96 -1.98 -0.82 -4.90
N ALA A 97 -2.73 -1.72 -4.28
CA ALA A 97 -2.25 -3.08 -3.98
C ALA A 97 -1.90 -3.88 -5.24
N ALA A 98 -2.66 -3.71 -6.33
CA ALA A 98 -2.40 -4.37 -7.61
C ALA A 98 -1.15 -3.80 -8.27
N HIS A 99 -0.98 -2.48 -8.20
CA HIS A 99 0.21 -1.79 -8.69
C HIS A 99 1.44 -2.16 -7.88
N ALA A 100 1.31 -2.27 -6.55
CA ALA A 100 2.37 -2.72 -5.67
C ALA A 100 2.78 -4.17 -5.96
N ALA A 101 1.81 -5.08 -6.08
CA ALA A 101 2.06 -6.47 -6.45
C ALA A 101 2.78 -6.57 -7.80
N ALA A 102 2.38 -5.78 -8.80
CA ALA A 102 3.08 -5.74 -10.09
C ALA A 102 4.51 -5.18 -9.98
N ALA A 103 4.70 -4.05 -9.28
CA ALA A 103 6.00 -3.42 -9.10
C ALA A 103 6.99 -4.30 -8.32
N LEU A 104 6.48 -5.04 -7.32
CA LEU A 104 7.23 -5.97 -6.49
C LEU A 104 7.32 -7.38 -7.10
N GLN A 105 6.84 -7.56 -8.33
CA GLN A 105 6.91 -8.82 -9.08
C GLN A 105 6.25 -10.01 -8.35
N ALA A 106 5.13 -9.76 -7.66
CA ALA A 106 4.32 -10.83 -7.11
C ALA A 106 3.82 -11.76 -8.23
N PRO A 107 3.70 -13.08 -7.99
CA PRO A 107 3.31 -14.05 -9.02
C PRO A 107 1.97 -13.74 -9.68
N ASP A 108 1.01 -13.23 -8.90
CA ASP A 108 -0.29 -12.80 -9.40
C ASP A 108 -0.76 -11.51 -8.73
N ARG A 109 -0.77 -10.42 -9.50
CA ARG A 109 -1.22 -9.10 -9.03
C ARG A 109 -2.73 -8.97 -8.84
N TYR A 110 -3.49 -10.01 -9.15
CA TYR A 110 -4.95 -10.00 -9.08
C TYR A 110 -5.52 -10.95 -8.03
N ASP A 111 -4.67 -11.68 -7.30
CA ASP A 111 -5.10 -12.75 -6.40
C ASP A 111 -6.00 -12.28 -5.24
N PHE A 112 -5.86 -11.01 -4.83
CA PHE A 112 -6.68 -10.42 -3.77
C PHE A 112 -8.02 -9.85 -4.26
N PHE A 113 -8.31 -9.86 -5.56
CA PHE A 113 -9.64 -9.50 -6.08
C PHE A 113 -10.58 -10.71 -6.05
N PRO A 114 -11.91 -10.50 -5.99
CA PRO A 114 -12.85 -11.61 -6.14
C PRO A 114 -12.62 -12.36 -7.47
N PRO A 115 -12.80 -13.70 -7.50
CA PRO A 115 -12.38 -14.54 -8.63
C PRO A 115 -12.89 -14.06 -9.99
N ASP A 116 -14.13 -13.59 -10.08
CA ASP A 116 -14.74 -13.13 -11.34
C ASP A 116 -14.08 -11.85 -11.86
N TYR A 117 -13.71 -10.92 -10.98
CA TYR A 117 -12.97 -9.72 -11.37
C TYR A 117 -11.53 -10.05 -11.75
N ALA A 118 -10.87 -10.92 -10.97
CA ALA A 118 -9.52 -11.38 -11.27
C ALA A 118 -9.46 -12.07 -12.64
N TYR A 119 -10.44 -12.93 -12.96
CA TYR A 119 -10.58 -13.55 -14.28
C TYR A 119 -10.65 -12.51 -15.41
N ARG A 120 -11.49 -11.47 -15.24
CA ARG A 120 -11.63 -10.39 -16.25
C ARG A 120 -10.35 -9.57 -16.40
N PHE A 121 -9.63 -9.28 -15.32
CA PHE A 121 -8.38 -8.54 -15.39
C PHE A 121 -7.26 -9.35 -16.07
N ARG A 122 -7.12 -10.64 -15.72
CA ARG A 122 -6.18 -11.54 -16.39
C ARG A 122 -6.51 -11.66 -17.88
N GLY A 123 -7.79 -11.83 -18.21
CA GLY A 123 -8.27 -11.87 -19.59
C GLY A 123 -7.94 -10.59 -20.37
N ARG A 124 -8.16 -9.42 -19.78
CA ARG A 124 -7.77 -8.13 -20.37
C ARG A 124 -6.27 -8.07 -20.66
N ASP A 125 -5.43 -8.48 -19.71
CA ASP A 125 -3.98 -8.48 -19.89
C ASP A 125 -3.55 -9.45 -21.02
N THR A 126 -4.13 -10.66 -21.07
CA THR A 126 -3.93 -11.61 -22.17
C THR A 126 -4.36 -11.02 -23.52
N SER A 127 -5.54 -10.42 -23.60
CA SER A 127 -6.06 -9.78 -24.82
C SER A 127 -5.14 -8.64 -25.28
N ARG A 128 -4.67 -7.79 -24.36
CA ARG A 128 -3.76 -6.68 -24.70
C ARG A 128 -2.42 -7.18 -25.25
N SER A 129 -1.92 -8.32 -24.77
CA SER A 129 -0.74 -8.96 -25.33
C SER A 129 -1.00 -9.59 -26.71
N ALA A 130 -2.19 -10.14 -26.94
CA ALA A 130 -2.56 -10.74 -28.22
C ALA A 130 -2.84 -9.69 -29.31
N TYR A 131 -3.37 -8.53 -28.93
CA TYR A 131 -3.75 -7.42 -29.81
C TYR A 131 -3.07 -6.13 -29.33
N PRO A 132 -1.78 -5.92 -29.61
CA PRO A 132 -1.07 -4.74 -29.15
C PRO A 132 -1.38 -3.50 -30.02
N PRO A 133 -1.25 -2.26 -29.49
CA PRO A 133 -1.56 -1.02 -30.21
C PRO A 133 -0.89 -0.85 -31.57
N GLU A 134 0.33 -1.36 -31.69
CA GLU A 134 1.20 -1.21 -32.87
C GLU A 134 0.81 -2.15 -34.01
N ARG A 135 -0.13 -3.10 -33.78
CA ARG A 135 -0.55 -4.09 -34.76
C ARG A 135 -2.00 -3.83 -35.20
N PRO A 136 -2.24 -3.59 -36.50
CA PRO A 136 -3.59 -3.52 -37.04
C PRO A 136 -4.39 -4.77 -36.68
N THR A 137 -5.62 -4.57 -36.24
CA THR A 137 -6.53 -5.63 -35.81
C THR A 137 -7.88 -5.45 -36.49
N THR A 138 -8.64 -6.52 -36.66
CA THR A 138 -10.05 -6.48 -37.08
C THR A 138 -10.94 -6.94 -35.93
N ILE A 139 -12.16 -6.42 -35.88
CA ILE A 139 -13.18 -6.81 -34.91
C ILE A 139 -14.43 -7.27 -35.68
N PRO A 140 -15.01 -8.43 -35.35
CA PRO A 140 -16.28 -8.85 -35.94
C PRO A 140 -17.39 -7.89 -35.52
N HIS A 141 -18.09 -7.34 -36.51
CA HIS A 141 -19.27 -6.50 -36.30
C HIS A 141 -20.54 -7.35 -36.36
N GLU A 142 -20.59 -8.30 -37.31
CA GLU A 142 -21.67 -9.28 -37.47
C GLU A 142 -21.09 -10.61 -37.99
N ILE A 143 -21.92 -11.65 -38.06
CA ILE A 143 -21.51 -12.94 -38.64
C ILE A 143 -21.12 -12.72 -40.11
N GLY A 144 -19.83 -12.85 -40.42
CA GLY A 144 -19.28 -12.65 -41.76
C GLY A 144 -18.91 -11.20 -42.11
N ASP A 145 -19.06 -10.23 -41.19
CA ASP A 145 -18.59 -8.85 -41.35
C ASP A 145 -17.53 -8.50 -40.30
N GLU A 146 -16.29 -8.28 -40.74
CA GLU A 146 -15.17 -7.82 -39.90
C GLU A 146 -14.74 -6.41 -40.29
N ARG A 147 -14.48 -5.57 -39.30
CA ARG A 147 -14.07 -4.17 -39.52
C ARG A 147 -12.69 -3.89 -38.95
N PRO A 148 -11.86 -3.08 -39.62
CA PRO A 148 -10.59 -2.62 -39.06
C PRO A 148 -10.80 -1.87 -37.74
N TYR A 149 -9.94 -2.15 -36.77
CA TYR A 149 -9.86 -1.45 -35.51
C TYR A 149 -8.53 -0.70 -35.42
N ALA A 150 -8.63 0.60 -35.19
CA ALA A 150 -7.49 1.45 -34.90
C ALA A 150 -7.49 1.77 -33.40
N TRP A 151 -6.35 1.53 -32.76
CA TRP A 151 -6.16 1.95 -31.38
C TRP A 151 -6.18 3.48 -31.30
N PRO A 152 -6.81 4.07 -30.27
CA PRO A 152 -6.71 5.51 -30.04
C PRO A 152 -5.25 5.89 -29.75
N GLU A 153 -4.84 7.09 -30.19
CA GLU A 153 -3.53 7.64 -29.83
C GLU A 153 -3.43 7.76 -28.30
N THR A 154 -2.32 7.26 -27.75
CA THR A 154 -2.04 7.22 -26.30
C THR A 154 -1.35 8.48 -25.81
#